data_AF-A0A318PV39-F1
#
_entry.id   AF-A0A318PV39-F1
#
_cell.length_a   1.000
_cell.length_b   1.000
_cell.length_c   1.000
_cell.angle_alpha   90.00
_cell.angle_beta   90.00
_cell.angle_gamma   90.00
#
_symmetry.space_group_name_H-M   'P 1'
#
loop_
_entity.id
_entity.type
_entity.pdbx_description
1 polymer ?
#
loop_
_entity_poly.entity_id
_entity_poly.type
_entity_poly.pdbx_seq_one_letter_code
_entity_poly.pdbx_strand_id
1 'polypeptide(L)'
;MNTTEARQDAAKRKLEELRCSIDNIDAALIYMLAERFRHTQAVGQLKAANDMPPADPAREARQVARLRELATAAHLDPDFAEKFLAFIIREVIRHHEAIAAGTGQ
;
A
#
# COMPACT_ATOMS: atom_id res chain seq x y z
N MET A 1 4.10 -28.83 36.08
CA MET A 1 3.67 -28.35 34.76
C MET A 1 3.63 -29.54 33.82
N ASN A 2 2.47 -29.84 33.22
CA ASN A 2 2.36 -30.95 32.26
C ASN A 2 3.00 -30.53 30.91
N THR A 3 3.62 -31.47 30.20
CA THR A 3 4.16 -31.31 28.84
C THR A 3 3.20 -30.59 27.89
N THR A 4 1.88 -30.78 28.02
CA THR A 4 0.87 -30.08 27.21
C THR A 4 0.80 -28.58 27.51
N GLU A 5 0.84 -28.19 28.79
CA GLU A 5 0.82 -26.79 29.22
C GLU A 5 2.11 -26.08 28.79
N ALA A 6 3.25 -26.74 28.96
CA ALA A 6 4.55 -26.22 28.53
C ALA A 6 4.59 -25.96 27.01
N ARG A 7 4.02 -26.86 26.20
CA ARG A 7 3.93 -26.68 24.74
C ARG A 7 3.01 -25.52 24.35
N GLN A 8 1.88 -25.37 25.04
CA GLN A 8 0.95 -24.27 24.79
C GLN A 8 1.56 -22.91 25.15
N ASP A 9 2.29 -22.83 26.27
CA ASP A 9 2.96 -21.60 26.67
C ASP A 9 4.12 -21.23 25.73
N ALA A 10 4.88 -22.22 25.26
CA ALA A 10 5.88 -22.01 24.22
C ALA A 10 5.26 -21.49 22.91
N ALA A 11 4.12 -22.06 22.49
CA ALA A 11 3.40 -21.62 21.30
C ALA A 11 2.87 -20.17 21.45
N LYS A 12 2.34 -19.80 22.62
CA LYS A 12 1.89 -18.42 22.89
C LYS A 12 3.02 -17.41 22.82
N ARG A 13 4.18 -17.74 23.41
CA ARG A 13 5.38 -16.87 23.32
C ARG A 13 5.81 -16.70 21.86
N LYS A 14 5.83 -17.79 21.09
CA LYS A 14 6.21 -17.72 19.68
C LYS A 14 5.22 -16.89 18.84
N LEU A 15 3.92 -17.03 19.13
CA LEU A 15 2.88 -16.24 18.50
C LEU A 15 3.08 -14.75 18.76
N GLU A 16 3.42 -14.37 20.00
CA GLU A 16 3.67 -12.97 20.36
C GLU A 16 4.89 -12.42 19.61
N GLU A 17 6.00 -13.15 19.55
CA GLU A 17 7.19 -12.75 18.78
C GLU A 17 6.87 -12.48 17.29
N LEU A 18 6.05 -13.37 16.69
CA LEU A 18 5.63 -13.22 15.31
C LEU A 18 4.73 -11.99 15.12
N ARG A 19 3.83 -11.72 16.07
CA ARG A 19 2.98 -10.53 16.04
C ARG A 19 3.76 -9.23 16.18
N CYS A 20 4.73 -9.17 17.10
CA CYS A 20 5.62 -8.02 17.18
C CYS A 20 6.37 -7.77 15.85
N SER A 21 6.74 -8.83 15.14
CA SER A 21 7.37 -8.72 13.82
C SER A 21 6.40 -8.18 12.76
N ILE A 22 5.14 -8.62 12.79
CA ILE A 22 4.06 -8.11 11.92
C ILE A 22 3.82 -6.62 12.19
N ASP A 23 3.69 -6.22 13.46
CA ASP A 23 3.44 -4.83 13.84
C ASP A 23 4.55 -3.88 13.32
N ASN A 24 5.81 -4.34 13.35
CA ASN A 24 6.93 -3.58 12.80
C ASN A 24 6.85 -3.43 11.27
N ILE A 25 6.42 -4.47 10.56
CA ILE A 25 6.21 -4.42 9.11
C ILE A 25 5.06 -3.47 8.79
N ASP A 26 3.96 -3.54 9.54
CA ASP A 26 2.80 -2.68 9.35
C ASP A 26 3.15 -1.20 9.56
N ALA A 27 3.96 -0.89 10.58
CA ALA A 27 4.49 0.47 10.78
C ALA A 27 5.30 0.95 9.56
N ALA A 28 6.19 0.11 9.03
CA ALA A 28 6.96 0.43 7.84
C ALA A 28 6.06 0.65 6.60
N LEU A 29 5.02 -0.18 6.43
CA LEU A 29 4.03 -0.01 5.35
C LEU A 29 3.32 1.34 5.44
N ILE A 30 2.91 1.76 6.64
CA ILE A 30 2.26 3.07 6.85
C ILE A 30 3.20 4.22 6.49
N TYR A 31 4.45 4.20 6.94
CA TYR A 31 5.40 5.26 6.60
C TYR A 31 5.72 5.32 5.10
N MET A 32 5.86 4.15 4.45
CA MET A 32 6.07 4.09 3.00
C MET A 32 4.85 4.56 2.21
N LEU A 33 3.64 4.26 2.68
CA LEU A 33 2.42 4.79 2.10
C LEU A 33 2.33 6.31 2.26
N ALA A 34 2.62 6.85 3.45
CA ALA A 34 2.64 8.30 3.68
C ALA A 34 3.57 9.02 2.70
N GLU A 35 4.78 8.49 2.51
CA GLU A 35 5.75 9.05 1.56
C GLU A 35 5.26 8.93 0.11
N ARG A 36 4.68 7.78 -0.26
CA ARG A 36 4.06 7.60 -1.58
C ARG A 36 2.94 8.62 -1.81
N PHE A 37 2.09 8.86 -0.81
CA PHE A 37 0.98 9.81 -0.90
C PHE A 37 1.47 11.24 -1.05
N ARG A 38 2.52 11.64 -0.32
CA ARG A 38 3.19 12.95 -0.48
C ARG A 38 3.63 13.19 -1.93
N HIS A 39 4.25 12.19 -2.56
CA HIS A 39 4.60 12.29 -3.98
C HIS A 39 3.39 12.38 -4.90
N THR A 40 2.33 11.60 -4.62
CA THR A 40 1.13 11.68 -5.45
C THR A 40 0.40 13.02 -5.30
N GLN A 41 0.43 13.67 -4.13
CA GLN A 41 -0.09 15.03 -3.95
C GLN A 41 0.69 16.03 -4.80
N ALA A 42 2.03 15.97 -4.78
CA ALA A 42 2.86 16.81 -5.64
C ALA A 42 2.57 16.59 -7.14
N VAL A 43 2.36 15.33 -7.55
CA VAL A 43 1.90 15.02 -8.92
C VAL A 43 0.52 15.63 -9.19
N GLY A 44 -0.41 15.57 -8.23
CA GLY A 44 -1.74 16.16 -8.37
C GLY A 44 -1.69 17.68 -8.54
N GLN A 45 -0.88 18.37 -7.73
CA GLN A 45 -0.64 19.81 -7.84
C GLN A 45 -0.01 20.17 -9.20
N LEU A 46 1.00 19.41 -9.64
CA LEU A 46 1.61 19.60 -10.95
C LEU A 46 0.59 19.43 -12.07
N LYS A 47 -0.23 18.37 -12.01
CA LYS A 47 -1.28 18.11 -13.01
C LYS A 47 -2.30 19.24 -13.05
N ALA A 48 -2.81 19.66 -11.90
CA ALA A 48 -3.79 20.73 -11.78
C ALA A 48 -3.23 22.07 -12.32
N ALA A 49 -1.98 22.40 -12.02
CA ALA A 49 -1.33 23.62 -12.49
C ALA A 49 -1.08 23.66 -14.02
N ASN A 50 -1.17 22.52 -14.71
CA ASN A 50 -0.89 22.38 -16.14
C ASN A 50 -2.08 21.79 -16.92
N ASP A 51 -3.30 21.86 -16.37
CA ASP A 51 -4.53 21.34 -17.00
C ASP A 51 -4.44 19.88 -17.45
N MET A 52 -3.66 19.06 -16.74
CA MET A 52 -3.49 17.63 -17.05
C MET A 52 -4.57 16.80 -16.36
N PRO A 53 -5.05 15.71 -17.01
CA PRO A 53 -6.08 14.86 -16.43
C PRO A 53 -5.58 14.13 -15.16
N PRO A 54 -6.44 14.03 -14.11
CA PRO A 54 -6.15 13.25 -12.90
C PRO A 54 -5.80 11.79 -13.18
N ALA A 55 -6.58 11.13 -14.05
CA ALA A 55 -6.37 9.75 -14.47
C ALA A 55 -5.37 9.65 -15.63
N ASP A 56 -4.62 8.53 -15.68
CA ASP A 56 -3.74 8.19 -16.80
C ASP A 56 -3.79 6.66 -17.01
N PRO A 57 -4.72 6.17 -17.84
CA PRO A 57 -4.94 4.73 -18.03
C PRO A 57 -3.68 3.99 -18.49
N ALA A 58 -2.84 4.62 -19.31
CA ALA A 58 -1.61 4.01 -19.79
C ALA A 58 -0.58 3.86 -18.65
N ARG A 59 -0.47 4.86 -17.77
CA ARG A 59 0.37 4.78 -16.57
C ARG A 59 -0.13 3.76 -15.57
N GLU A 60 -1.44 3.65 -15.39
CA GLU A 60 -2.10 2.69 -14.50
C GLU A 60 -1.87 1.25 -14.96
N ALA A 61 -2.06 0.96 -16.26
CA ALA A 61 -1.79 -0.36 -16.83
C ALA A 61 -0.32 -0.78 -16.63
N ARG A 62 0.64 0.14 -16.84
CA ARG A 62 2.07 -0.13 -16.56
C ARG A 62 2.34 -0.39 -15.07
N GLN A 63 1.62 0.27 -14.17
CA GLN A 63 1.73 0.03 -12.73
C GLN A 63 1.26 -1.36 -12.35
N VAL A 64 0.12 -1.78 -12.88
CA VAL A 64 -0.43 -3.12 -12.63
C VAL A 64 0.54 -4.20 -13.13
N ALA A 65 1.00 -4.12 -14.38
CA ALA A 65 1.93 -5.09 -14.94
C ALA A 65 3.21 -5.24 -14.08
N ARG A 66 3.85 -4.11 -13.76
CA ARG A 66 5.05 -4.10 -12.91
C ARG A 66 4.80 -4.67 -11.52
N LEU A 67 3.66 -4.38 -10.91
CA LEU A 67 3.37 -4.85 -9.56
C LEU A 67 3.05 -6.35 -9.52
N ARG A 68 2.40 -6.89 -10.56
CA ARG A 68 2.18 -8.34 -10.71
C ARG A 68 3.51 -9.10 -10.83
N GLU A 69 4.47 -8.55 -11.58
CA GLU A 69 5.83 -9.11 -11.68
C GLU A 69 6.54 -9.12 -10.31
N LEU A 70 6.49 -7.99 -9.59
CA LEU A 70 7.08 -7.89 -8.25
C LEU A 70 6.43 -8.84 -7.25
N ALA A 71 5.10 -8.96 -7.28
CA ALA A 71 4.37 -9.89 -6.42
C ALA A 71 4.79 -11.34 -6.68
N THR A 72 4.88 -11.73 -7.95
CA THR A 72 5.34 -13.06 -8.35
C THR A 72 6.76 -13.33 -7.83
N ALA A 73 7.68 -12.38 -8.01
CA ALA A 73 9.06 -12.50 -7.53
C ALA A 73 9.17 -12.56 -5.99
N ALA A 74 8.23 -11.94 -5.28
CA ALA A 74 8.17 -11.93 -3.82
C ALA A 74 7.35 -13.08 -3.23
N HIS A 75 6.89 -14.03 -4.05
CA HIS A 75 5.97 -15.11 -3.65
C HIS A 75 4.66 -14.60 -3.02
N LEU A 76 4.19 -13.44 -3.47
CA LEU A 76 2.89 -12.87 -3.12
C LEU A 76 1.91 -13.11 -4.27
N ASP A 77 0.64 -13.36 -3.94
CA ASP A 77 -0.43 -13.49 -4.94
C ASP A 77 -0.53 -12.21 -5.81
N PRO A 78 -0.29 -12.30 -7.14
CA PRO A 78 -0.37 -11.16 -8.04
C PRO A 78 -1.77 -10.52 -8.08
N ASP A 79 -2.83 -11.30 -7.89
CA ASP A 79 -4.19 -10.78 -7.90
C ASP A 79 -4.49 -9.97 -6.63
N PHE A 80 -3.92 -10.37 -5.49
CA PHE A 80 -3.93 -9.56 -4.27
C PHE A 80 -3.18 -8.25 -4.47
N ALA A 81 -1.98 -8.30 -5.04
CA ALA A 81 -1.17 -7.10 -5.28
C ALA A 81 -1.88 -6.11 -6.22
N GLU A 82 -2.54 -6.61 -7.27
CA GLU A 82 -3.36 -5.79 -8.16
C GLU A 82 -4.55 -5.14 -7.45
N LYS A 83 -5.29 -5.89 -6.63
CA LYS A 83 -6.41 -5.34 -5.84
C LYS A 83 -5.95 -4.24 -4.88
N PHE A 84 -4.81 -4.46 -4.22
CA PHE A 84 -4.20 -3.47 -3.33
C PHE A 84 -3.82 -2.19 -4.10
N LEU A 85 -3.16 -2.34 -5.25
CA LEU A 85 -2.81 -1.19 -6.09
C LEU A 85 -4.03 -0.45 -6.62
N ALA A 86 -5.07 -1.16 -7.07
CA ALA A 86 -6.31 -0.56 -7.54
C ALA A 86 -6.97 0.26 -6.42
N PHE A 87 -6.94 -0.22 -5.18
CA PHE A 87 -7.39 0.56 -4.02
C PHE A 87 -6.59 1.85 -3.85
N ILE A 88 -5.26 1.76 -3.87
CA ILE A 88 -4.40 2.94 -3.71
C ILE A 88 -4.57 3.95 -4.86
N ILE A 89 -4.70 3.49 -6.10
CA ILE A 89 -4.90 4.36 -7.27
C ILE A 89 -6.21 5.14 -7.15
N ARG A 90 -7.31 4.50 -6.71
CA ARG A 90 -8.59 5.19 -6.50
C ARG A 90 -8.47 6.34 -5.50
N GLU A 91 -7.78 6.13 -4.38
CA GLU A 91 -7.56 7.20 -3.39
C GLU A 91 -6.69 8.34 -3.95
N VAL A 92 -5.68 8.02 -4.76
CA VAL A 92 -4.85 9.04 -5.43
C VAL A 92 -5.66 9.88 -6.41
N ILE A 93 -6.50 9.26 -7.24
CA ILE A 93 -7.35 9.98 -8.21
C ILE A 93 -8.32 10.90 -7.46
N ARG A 94 -8.98 10.40 -6.40
CA ARG A 94 -9.86 11.21 -5.54
C ARG A 94 -9.14 12.44 -4.97
N HIS A 95 -7.88 12.30 -4.55
CA HIS A 95 -7.09 13.44 -4.08
C HIS A 95 -6.72 14.41 -5.21
N HIS A 96 -6.42 13.91 -6.41
CA HIS A 96 -6.13 14.77 -7.57
C HIS A 96 -7.35 15.59 -7.97
N GLU A 97 -8.52 14.98 -7.98
CA GLU A 97 -9.80 15.67 -8.23
C GLU A 97 -10.05 16.75 -7.19
N ALA A 98 -9.81 16.47 -5.90
CA ALA A 98 -9.95 17.45 -4.83
C ALA A 98 -8.97 18.63 -4.98
N ILE A 99 -7.70 18.36 -5.33
CA ILE A 99 -6.68 19.39 -5.58
C ILE A 99 -7.11 20.27 -6.77
N ALA A 100 -7.56 19.66 -7.87
CA ALA A 100 -8.05 20.40 -9.04
C ALA A 100 -9.28 21.26 -8.74
N ALA A 101 -10.15 20.82 -7.82
CA ALA A 101 -11.31 21.57 -7.35
C ALA A 101 -10.99 22.64 -6.29
N GLY A 102 -9.73 22.76 -5.83
CA GLY A 102 -9.35 23.67 -4.74
C GLY A 102 -9.89 23.26 -3.36
N THR A 103 -10.30 22.01 -3.19
CA THR A 103 -10.83 21.44 -1.93
C THR A 103 -9.88 20.44 -1.27
N GLY A 104 -8.76 20.12 -1.94
CA GLY A 104 -7.69 19.28 -1.41
C GLY A 104 -6.83 20.03 -0.41
N GLN A 105 -6.61 19.42 0.76
CA GLN A 105 -5.66 19.89 1.78
C GLN A 105 -4.24 19.42 1.43
#